data_AF-A0A3G2SWV9-F1
#
_entry.id   AF-A0A3G2SWV9-F1
#
_cell.length_a   1.000
_cell.length_b   1.000
_cell.length_c   1.000
_cell.angle_alpha   90.00
_cell.angle_beta   90.00
_cell.angle_gamma   90.00
#
_symmetry.space_group_name_H-M   'P 1'
#
loop_
_entity.id
_entity.type
_entity.pdbx_description
1 polymer ?
#
loop_
_entity_poly.entity_id
_entity_poly.type
_entity_poly.pdbx_seq_one_letter_code
_entity_poly.pdbx_strand_id
1 'polypeptide(L)'
;MISKWIERYHLLETAQQTYRRRLNSEPVFSLLVHFTYSYLPGLSESECWEKFDKNEPAFLVQVDAYLFCRTSDAFLLDEKTQKVLSKTDKQDLLKINRKIFEICPSSESFSYIGEVNPISCGRYELVRLTKPKKSIKELQAKNWTNEKHVTDWTWRLTDKAYKEQLEQGKRVVLRFQSLIEKNASLDEKKAYFERHFRALEGYLGYRGVRQQIGNLYHLEKRLFKDKYNQPWFDHGARTLKLSYMKKLKSPIVNNSSYQEAEAHFRSVLTEDLNKKYEKWKAKSNKTEV
;
A
#
# COMPACT_ATOMS: atom_id res chain seq x y z
N MET A 1 -10.95 21.78 0.27
CA MET A 1 -9.56 21.75 -0.24
C MET A 1 -9.40 20.72 -1.36
N ILE A 2 -9.72 19.44 -1.13
CA ILE A 2 -9.59 18.36 -2.13
C ILE A 2 -10.39 18.63 -3.42
N SER A 3 -11.61 19.16 -3.34
CA SER A 3 -12.40 19.52 -4.54
C SER A 3 -11.69 20.54 -5.44
N LYS A 4 -10.94 21.49 -4.86
CA LYS A 4 -10.13 22.45 -5.64
C LYS A 4 -8.92 21.76 -6.29
N TRP A 5 -8.32 20.78 -5.61
CA TRP A 5 -7.22 19.99 -6.17
C TRP A 5 -7.66 19.11 -7.33
N ILE A 6 -8.88 18.56 -7.26
CA ILE A 6 -9.44 17.71 -8.32
C ILE A 6 -9.40 18.42 -9.67
N GLU A 7 -9.90 19.65 -9.71
CA GLU A 7 -9.92 20.47 -10.93
C GLU A 7 -8.51 20.93 -11.30
N ARG A 8 -7.80 21.57 -10.36
CA ARG A 8 -6.48 22.15 -10.60
C ARG A 8 -5.48 21.15 -11.17
N TYR A 9 -5.50 19.92 -10.66
CA TYR A 9 -4.53 18.88 -11.00
C TYR A 9 -5.07 17.79 -11.93
N HIS A 10 -6.29 17.98 -12.43
CA HIS A 10 -6.96 17.03 -13.33
C HIS A 10 -6.97 15.60 -12.78
N LEU A 11 -7.28 15.45 -11.49
CA LEU A 11 -7.15 14.17 -10.77
C LEU A 11 -8.16 13.10 -11.21
N LEU A 12 -9.18 13.49 -12.00
CA LEU A 12 -10.20 12.60 -12.56
C LEU A 12 -9.91 12.20 -14.01
N GLU A 13 -8.74 12.53 -14.54
CA GLU A 13 -8.31 12.04 -15.85
C GLU A 13 -8.23 10.52 -15.88
N THR A 14 -8.59 9.94 -17.02
CA THR A 14 -8.34 8.54 -17.29
C THR A 14 -6.84 8.26 -17.41
N ALA A 15 -6.44 7.01 -17.19
CA ALA A 15 -5.04 6.60 -17.36
C ALA A 15 -4.47 6.94 -18.75
N GLN A 16 -5.31 6.94 -19.79
CA GLN A 16 -4.92 7.30 -21.15
C GLN A 16 -4.67 8.82 -21.30
N GLN A 17 -5.52 9.67 -20.70
CA GLN A 17 -5.32 11.12 -20.69
C GLN A 17 -4.05 11.49 -19.93
N THR A 18 -3.87 10.95 -18.72
CA THR A 18 -2.66 11.15 -17.93
C THR A 18 -1.41 10.66 -18.67
N TYR A 19 -1.51 9.57 -19.43
CA TYR A 19 -0.40 9.08 -20.25
C TYR A 19 -0.03 10.05 -21.38
N ARG A 20 -1.02 10.61 -22.08
CA ARG A 20 -0.78 11.61 -23.14
C ARG A 20 -0.07 12.85 -22.61
N ARG A 21 -0.48 13.37 -21.45
CA ARG A 21 0.18 14.52 -20.81
C ARG A 21 1.64 14.23 -20.45
N ARG A 22 1.95 13.03 -19.96
CA ARG A 22 3.35 12.62 -19.75
C ARG A 22 4.17 12.59 -21.04
N LEU A 23 3.60 12.10 -22.14
CA LEU A 23 4.28 12.10 -23.44
C LEU A 23 4.59 13.52 -23.92
N ASN A 24 3.76 14.49 -23.55
CA ASN A 24 3.99 15.92 -23.81
C ASN A 24 4.93 16.57 -22.78
N SER A 25 5.62 15.77 -21.95
CA SER A 25 6.53 16.26 -20.90
C SER A 25 5.86 17.14 -19.85
N GLU A 26 4.55 16.98 -19.62
CA GLU A 26 3.85 17.69 -18.54
C GLU A 26 4.00 16.96 -17.19
N PRO A 27 4.02 17.71 -16.08
CA PRO A 27 3.85 17.13 -14.75
C PRO A 27 2.44 16.54 -14.63
N VAL A 28 2.35 15.33 -14.09
CA VAL A 28 1.05 14.69 -13.82
C VAL A 28 0.90 14.36 -12.35
N PHE A 29 -0.34 14.44 -11.88
CA PHE A 29 -0.61 14.42 -10.46
C PHE A 29 -1.39 13.17 -10.05
N SER A 30 -1.35 12.86 -8.77
CA SER A 30 -2.16 11.79 -8.17
C SER A 30 -2.48 12.18 -6.74
N LEU A 31 -3.68 11.86 -6.28
CA LEU A 31 -4.08 12.08 -4.91
C LEU A 31 -4.34 10.74 -4.23
N LEU A 32 -3.74 10.55 -3.06
CA LEU A 32 -4.15 9.53 -2.12
C LEU A 32 -4.90 10.21 -1.00
N VAL A 33 -6.11 9.73 -0.71
CA VAL A 33 -6.88 10.13 0.46
C VAL A 33 -6.92 8.94 1.40
N HIS A 34 -6.50 9.15 2.64
CA HIS A 34 -6.52 8.17 3.71
C HIS A 34 -7.47 8.68 4.79
N PHE A 35 -8.56 7.95 4.97
CA PHE A 35 -9.54 8.26 6.00
C PHE A 35 -9.27 7.39 7.23
N THR A 36 -9.23 8.02 8.40
CA THR A 36 -9.12 7.37 9.71
C THR A 36 -10.19 7.90 10.64
N TYR A 37 -10.34 7.27 11.80
CA TYR A 37 -11.12 7.85 12.88
C TYR A 37 -10.42 7.66 14.21
N SER A 38 -10.73 8.53 15.16
CA SER A 38 -10.30 8.43 16.54
C SER A 38 -11.50 8.62 17.46
N TYR A 39 -11.38 8.16 18.70
CA TYR A 39 -12.25 8.61 19.77
C TYR A 39 -12.17 10.13 19.89
N LEU A 40 -13.25 10.75 20.35
CA LEU A 40 -13.20 12.17 20.69
C LEU A 40 -12.20 12.39 21.83
N PRO A 41 -11.32 13.41 21.72
CA PRO A 41 -10.36 13.71 22.78
C PRO A 41 -11.06 13.98 24.11
N GLY A 42 -10.53 13.41 25.19
CA GLY A 42 -11.05 13.62 26.54
C GLY A 42 -12.20 12.68 26.94
N LEU A 43 -12.64 11.78 26.06
CA LEU A 43 -13.59 10.73 26.39
C LEU A 43 -12.90 9.37 26.51
N SER A 44 -13.37 8.56 27.46
CA SER A 44 -13.07 7.14 27.53
C SER A 44 -13.79 6.35 26.43
N GLU A 45 -13.35 5.12 26.18
CA GLU A 45 -13.98 4.25 25.19
C GLU A 45 -15.46 4.01 25.51
N SER A 46 -15.82 3.80 26.77
CA SER A 46 -17.21 3.59 27.20
C SER A 46 -18.08 4.82 26.95
N GLU A 47 -17.61 6.01 27.30
CA GLU A 47 -18.34 7.26 27.05
C GLU A 47 -18.56 7.51 25.56
N CYS A 48 -17.58 7.16 24.72
CA CYS A 48 -17.76 7.22 23.27
C CYS A 48 -18.83 6.24 22.80
N TRP A 49 -18.89 5.02 23.32
CA TRP A 49 -19.94 4.06 22.92
C TRP A 49 -21.33 4.46 23.41
N GLU A 50 -21.45 5.03 24.60
CA GLU A 50 -22.72 5.59 25.10
C GLU A 50 -23.21 6.75 24.24
N LYS A 51 -22.31 7.64 23.80
CA LYS A 51 -22.64 8.70 22.85
C LYS A 51 -23.04 8.14 21.49
N PHE A 52 -22.34 7.12 21.02
CA PHE A 52 -22.65 6.45 19.76
C PHE A 52 -24.06 5.85 19.78
N ASP A 53 -24.47 5.20 20.88
CA ASP A 53 -25.83 4.66 21.07
C ASP A 53 -26.92 5.75 21.04
N LYS A 54 -26.59 6.94 21.57
CA LYS A 54 -27.46 8.13 21.55
C LYS A 54 -27.45 8.88 20.21
N ASN A 55 -26.78 8.37 19.18
CA ASN A 55 -26.52 9.07 17.91
C ASN A 55 -25.84 10.44 18.08
N GLU A 56 -25.06 10.60 19.16
CA GLU A 56 -24.24 11.77 19.39
C GLU A 56 -22.86 11.60 18.74
N PRO A 57 -22.16 12.70 18.42
CA PRO A 57 -20.76 12.65 18.01
C PRO A 57 -19.90 11.97 19.08
N ALA A 58 -19.39 10.79 18.75
CA ALA A 58 -18.51 9.98 19.61
C ALA A 58 -17.09 9.85 19.05
N PHE A 59 -16.94 10.02 17.74
CA PHE A 59 -15.71 9.79 17.00
C PHE A 59 -15.42 10.96 16.08
N LEU A 60 -14.14 11.27 15.93
CA LEU A 60 -13.65 12.22 14.94
C LEU A 60 -13.19 11.46 13.71
N VAL A 61 -13.71 11.81 12.54
CA VAL A 61 -13.15 11.36 11.27
C VAL A 61 -11.99 12.27 10.90
N GLN A 62 -10.82 11.68 10.68
CA GLN A 62 -9.61 12.36 10.23
C GLN A 62 -9.35 12.00 8.77
N VAL A 63 -8.86 12.96 8.00
CA VAL A 63 -8.58 12.80 6.57
C VAL A 63 -7.17 13.29 6.28
N ASP A 64 -6.28 12.35 5.94
CA ASP A 64 -4.96 12.66 5.42
C ASP A 64 -5.00 12.64 3.89
N ALA A 65 -4.49 13.69 3.26
CA ALA A 65 -4.46 13.82 1.81
C ALA A 65 -3.03 14.02 1.33
N TYR A 66 -2.56 13.14 0.45
CA TYR A 66 -1.22 13.16 -0.11
C TYR A 66 -1.29 13.43 -1.62
N LEU A 67 -0.85 14.61 -2.03
CA LEU A 67 -0.77 15.00 -3.42
C LEU A 67 0.63 14.69 -3.96
N PHE A 68 0.70 13.89 -5.02
CA PHE A 68 1.94 13.50 -5.66
C PHE A 68 2.06 14.16 -7.03
N CYS A 69 3.19 14.80 -7.29
CA CYS A 69 3.58 15.24 -8.61
C CYS A 69 4.58 14.25 -9.23
N ARG A 70 4.34 13.86 -10.48
CA ARG A 70 5.21 12.99 -11.25
C ARG A 70 5.68 13.75 -12.48
N THR A 71 7.00 13.74 -12.67
CA THR A 71 7.67 14.44 -13.77
C THR A 71 8.55 13.46 -14.54
N SER A 72 8.66 13.67 -15.85
CA SER A 72 9.62 12.99 -16.74
C SER A 72 10.98 13.70 -16.73
N ASP A 73 12.02 13.03 -17.24
CA ASP A 73 13.35 13.65 -17.36
C ASP A 73 13.34 14.81 -18.36
N ALA A 74 12.49 14.73 -19.39
CA ALA A 74 12.27 15.83 -20.33
C ALA A 74 11.69 17.08 -19.63
N PHE A 75 10.71 16.90 -18.73
CA PHE A 75 10.23 17.99 -17.89
C PHE A 75 11.33 18.55 -16.99
N LEU A 76 12.23 17.70 -16.49
CA LEU A 76 13.30 18.10 -15.58
C LEU A 76 14.52 18.69 -16.29
N LEU A 77 14.58 18.69 -17.62
CA LEU A 77 15.69 19.27 -18.35
C LEU A 77 15.71 20.79 -18.15
N ASP A 78 16.85 21.31 -17.71
CA ASP A 78 17.16 22.74 -17.68
C ASP A 78 17.77 23.11 -19.03
N GLU A 79 17.03 23.86 -19.85
CA GLU A 79 17.45 24.23 -21.21
C GLU A 79 18.73 25.07 -21.23
N LYS A 80 19.01 25.84 -20.16
CA LYS A 80 20.21 26.69 -20.11
C LYS A 80 21.47 25.89 -19.83
N THR A 81 21.37 24.90 -18.94
CA THR A 81 22.53 24.10 -18.52
C THR A 81 22.61 22.76 -19.24
N GLN A 82 21.56 22.36 -19.97
CA GLN A 82 21.40 21.05 -20.61
C GLN A 82 21.52 19.88 -19.63
N LYS A 83 21.25 20.12 -18.34
CA LYS A 83 21.30 19.12 -17.26
C LYS A 83 19.89 18.79 -16.78
N VAL A 84 19.70 17.53 -16.37
CA VAL A 84 18.46 17.08 -15.72
C VAL A 84 18.50 17.52 -14.26
N LEU A 85 17.51 18.32 -13.86
CA LEU A 85 17.36 18.82 -12.49
C LEU A 85 17.16 17.67 -11.50
N SER A 86 17.89 17.74 -10.39
CA SER A 86 17.77 16.75 -9.32
C SER A 86 16.56 17.01 -8.44
N LYS A 87 15.85 15.94 -8.06
CA LYS A 87 14.73 16.02 -7.10
C LYS A 87 15.19 16.09 -5.66
N THR A 88 16.43 15.75 -5.37
CA THR A 88 17.00 15.72 -4.01
C THR A 88 17.83 16.96 -3.68
N ASP A 89 18.21 17.74 -4.70
CA ASP A 89 18.88 19.02 -4.48
C ASP A 89 17.86 20.12 -4.24
N LYS A 90 18.09 20.96 -3.22
CA LYS A 90 17.14 21.99 -2.81
C LYS A 90 16.98 23.12 -3.85
N GLN A 91 18.06 23.51 -4.53
CA GLN A 91 18.02 24.59 -5.52
C GLN A 91 17.33 24.13 -6.80
N ASP A 92 17.64 22.92 -7.25
CA ASP A 92 16.95 22.30 -8.37
C ASP A 92 15.46 22.08 -8.05
N LEU A 93 15.12 21.68 -6.83
CA LEU A 93 13.72 21.53 -6.40
C LEU A 93 12.93 22.85 -6.46
N LEU A 94 13.56 23.99 -6.15
CA LEU A 94 12.94 25.31 -6.33
C LEU A 94 12.66 25.59 -7.81
N LYS A 95 13.60 25.27 -8.71
CA LYS A 95 13.38 25.40 -10.17
C LYS A 95 12.26 24.48 -10.65
N ILE A 96 12.24 23.23 -10.20
CA ILE A 96 11.20 22.26 -10.53
C ILE A 96 9.82 22.79 -10.10
N ASN A 97 9.70 23.33 -8.89
CA ASN A 97 8.44 23.90 -8.39
C ASN A 97 7.99 25.12 -9.19
N ARG A 98 8.92 25.97 -9.66
CA ARG A 98 8.59 27.07 -10.57
C ARG A 98 8.05 26.57 -11.91
N LYS A 99 8.70 25.57 -12.52
CA LYS A 99 8.20 24.94 -13.76
C LYS A 99 6.80 24.33 -13.56
N ILE A 100 6.54 23.72 -12.41
CA ILE A 100 5.21 23.19 -12.09
C ILE A 100 4.18 24.32 -11.99
N PHE A 101 4.51 25.41 -11.31
CA PHE A 101 3.63 26.56 -11.12
C PHE A 101 3.30 27.26 -12.44
N GLU A 102 4.25 27.34 -13.37
CA GLU A 102 4.04 27.91 -14.72
C GLU A 102 3.00 27.12 -15.52
N ILE A 103 2.99 25.79 -15.40
CA ILE A 103 2.01 24.91 -16.08
C ILE A 103 0.70 24.84 -15.29
N CYS A 104 0.78 24.88 -13.96
CA CYS A 104 -0.35 24.74 -13.05
C CYS A 104 -0.38 25.93 -12.08
N PRO A 105 -0.97 27.07 -12.49
CA PRO A 105 -1.01 28.26 -11.65
C PRO A 105 -1.66 27.97 -10.31
N SER A 106 -1.09 28.54 -9.24
CA SER A 106 -1.49 28.28 -7.85
C SER A 106 -1.20 26.85 -7.35
N SER A 107 -0.27 26.13 -7.98
CA SER A 107 0.17 24.83 -7.45
C SER A 107 0.81 24.97 -6.07
N GLU A 108 0.63 23.95 -5.24
CA GLU A 108 1.39 23.78 -4.00
C GLU A 108 2.89 23.60 -4.30
N SER A 109 3.74 23.89 -3.32
CA SER A 109 5.15 23.52 -3.38
C SER A 109 5.34 22.05 -3.02
N PHE A 110 5.96 21.30 -3.92
CA PHE A 110 6.24 19.88 -3.79
C PHE A 110 7.64 19.65 -3.22
N SER A 111 7.73 18.70 -2.30
CA SER A 111 9.01 18.24 -1.72
C SER A 111 9.45 16.89 -2.27
N TYR A 112 10.72 16.54 -2.10
CA TYR A 112 11.18 15.19 -2.42
C TYR A 112 10.50 14.18 -1.52
N ILE A 113 9.95 13.12 -2.11
CA ILE A 113 9.23 12.14 -1.33
C ILE A 113 10.09 11.38 -0.32
N GLY A 114 11.38 11.17 -0.59
CA GLY A 114 12.24 10.45 0.36
C GLY A 114 12.48 11.20 1.66
N GLU A 115 12.12 12.49 1.74
CA GLU A 115 12.15 13.28 2.97
C GLU A 115 10.81 13.24 3.73
N VAL A 116 9.76 12.66 3.14
CA VAL A 116 8.45 12.51 3.76
C VAL A 116 8.38 11.16 4.45
N ASN A 117 7.83 11.13 5.67
CA ASN A 117 7.57 9.87 6.39
C ASN A 117 6.79 8.90 5.49
N PRO A 118 7.15 7.61 5.46
CA PRO A 118 6.41 6.62 4.67
C PRO A 118 4.93 6.64 5.04
N ILE A 119 4.07 6.69 4.03
CA ILE A 119 2.63 6.63 4.24
C ILE A 119 2.29 5.20 4.65
N SER A 120 1.99 4.99 5.92
CA SER A 120 1.72 3.67 6.48
C SER A 120 0.28 3.53 6.97
N CYS A 121 -0.31 2.36 6.74
CA CYS A 121 -1.59 1.96 7.28
C CYS A 121 -1.43 0.56 7.91
N GLY A 122 -1.40 0.51 9.25
CA GLY A 122 -1.16 -0.72 10.00
C GLY A 122 0.17 -1.38 9.65
N ARG A 123 0.12 -2.58 9.05
CA ARG A 123 1.31 -3.35 8.64
C ARG A 123 1.81 -3.02 7.24
N TYR A 124 1.17 -2.08 6.56
CA TYR A 124 1.45 -1.75 5.17
C TYR A 124 2.03 -0.35 5.04
N GLU A 125 2.90 -0.15 4.06
CA GLU A 125 3.41 1.15 3.64
C GLU A 125 3.28 1.32 2.13
N LEU A 126 2.96 2.54 1.71
CA LEU A 126 2.87 2.92 0.31
C LEU A 126 4.27 3.24 -0.20
N VAL A 127 4.67 2.52 -1.24
CA VAL A 127 5.97 2.74 -1.88
C VAL A 127 5.83 2.88 -3.39
N ARG A 128 6.76 3.61 -3.97
CA ARG A 128 6.90 3.70 -5.42
C ARG A 128 7.51 2.40 -5.95
N LEU A 129 6.85 1.76 -6.92
CA LEU A 129 7.47 0.66 -7.65
C LEU A 129 8.64 1.22 -8.46
N THR A 130 9.85 0.76 -8.16
CA THR A 130 11.09 1.16 -8.85
C THR A 130 11.47 0.23 -9.99
N LYS A 131 10.67 -0.81 -10.30
CA LYS A 131 11.02 -1.76 -11.36
C LYS A 131 10.71 -1.21 -12.76
N PRO A 132 11.71 -1.15 -13.67
CA PRO A 132 11.43 -0.90 -15.08
C PRO A 132 10.60 -2.05 -15.64
N LYS A 133 9.50 -1.75 -16.36
CA LYS A 133 8.67 -2.76 -17.04
C LYS A 133 9.28 -3.29 -18.34
N LYS A 134 10.36 -2.70 -18.85
CA LYS A 134 11.02 -3.10 -20.10
C LYS A 134 12.53 -3.27 -19.91
N SER A 135 13.12 -4.19 -20.67
CA SER A 135 14.57 -4.37 -20.67
C SER A 135 15.26 -3.14 -21.27
N ILE A 136 16.47 -2.82 -20.82
CA ILE A 136 17.27 -1.70 -21.36
C ILE A 136 17.45 -1.84 -22.88
N LYS A 137 17.51 -3.07 -23.40
CA LYS A 137 17.59 -3.37 -24.84
C LYS A 137 16.34 -2.95 -25.63
N GLU A 138 15.14 -3.09 -25.07
CA GLU A 138 13.89 -2.67 -25.72
C GLU A 138 13.68 -1.14 -25.69
N LEU A 139 14.27 -0.46 -24.70
CA LEU A 139 14.24 1.00 -24.58
C LEU A 139 15.22 1.66 -25.55
N GLN A 140 16.40 1.05 -25.74
CA GLN A 140 17.42 1.50 -26.69
C GLN A 140 16.96 1.40 -28.15
N ALA A 141 16.20 0.36 -28.53
CA ALA A 141 15.71 0.16 -29.90
C ALA A 141 14.68 1.21 -30.38
N LYS A 142 14.15 2.05 -29.49
CA LYS A 142 13.17 3.11 -29.82
C LYS A 142 13.70 4.54 -29.59
N ASN A 143 15.01 4.73 -29.41
CA ASN A 143 15.60 6.04 -29.05
C ASN A 143 14.96 6.71 -27.81
N TRP A 144 14.41 5.92 -26.89
CA TRP A 144 13.86 6.40 -25.62
C TRP A 144 14.91 6.17 -24.53
N THR A 145 15.91 7.04 -24.46
CA THR A 145 17.10 6.82 -23.63
C THR A 145 16.93 7.02 -22.13
N ASN A 146 15.72 7.25 -21.57
CA ASN A 146 15.60 7.29 -20.10
C ASN A 146 14.22 7.01 -19.46
N GLU A 147 13.18 6.62 -20.21
CA GLU A 147 11.87 6.45 -19.56
C GLU A 147 11.67 5.07 -18.93
N LYS A 148 11.99 4.98 -17.63
CA LYS A 148 11.44 3.95 -16.74
C LYS A 148 9.92 4.06 -16.74
N HIS A 149 9.24 3.28 -17.58
CA HIS A 149 7.78 3.32 -17.65
C HIS A 149 7.10 3.05 -16.30
N VAL A 150 6.36 4.08 -15.89
CA VAL A 150 5.21 4.16 -15.00
C VAL A 150 5.47 3.78 -13.54
N THR A 151 5.68 4.85 -12.77
CA THR A 151 5.54 4.96 -11.31
C THR A 151 4.20 4.44 -10.81
N ASP A 152 4.00 3.13 -10.77
CA ASP A 152 2.86 2.54 -10.10
C ASP A 152 3.17 2.53 -8.60
N TRP A 153 2.30 3.14 -7.81
CA TRP A 153 2.38 3.01 -6.36
C TRP A 153 1.90 1.63 -5.98
N THR A 154 2.50 1.06 -4.95
CA THR A 154 2.03 -0.19 -4.38
C THR A 154 2.15 -0.15 -2.88
N TRP A 155 1.22 -0.81 -2.21
CA TRP A 155 1.41 -1.14 -0.81
C TRP A 155 2.33 -2.36 -0.72
N ARG A 156 3.23 -2.31 0.24
CA ARG A 156 4.05 -3.43 0.69
C ARG A 156 3.97 -3.52 2.21
N LEU A 157 4.47 -4.60 2.80
CA LEU A 157 4.64 -4.68 4.25
C LEU A 157 5.72 -3.70 4.70
N THR A 158 5.48 -3.04 5.84
CA THR A 158 6.51 -2.25 6.53
C THR A 158 7.72 -3.13 6.85
N ASP A 159 8.90 -2.53 6.98
CA ASP A 159 10.11 -3.27 7.32
C ASP A 159 9.96 -4.08 8.60
N LYS A 160 9.27 -3.53 9.61
CA LYS A 160 8.94 -4.23 10.86
C LYS A 160 8.07 -5.46 10.59
N ALA A 161 6.93 -5.28 9.91
CA ALA A 161 6.00 -6.38 9.63
C ALA A 161 6.64 -7.45 8.74
N TYR A 162 7.47 -7.06 7.76
CA TYR A 162 8.20 -7.98 6.91
C TYR A 162 9.21 -8.82 7.69
N LYS A 163 10.00 -8.19 8.57
CA LYS A 163 10.96 -8.89 9.45
C LYS A 163 10.26 -9.84 10.42
N GLU A 164 9.14 -9.44 11.01
CA GLU A 164 8.33 -10.30 11.86
C GLU A 164 7.87 -11.57 11.12
N GLN A 165 7.42 -11.42 9.86
CA GLN A 165 7.04 -12.57 9.04
C GLN A 165 8.22 -13.43 8.61
N LEU A 166 9.38 -12.82 8.32
CA LEU A 166 10.61 -13.56 8.05
C LEU A 166 11.00 -14.46 9.23
N GLU A 167 10.96 -13.92 10.45
CA GLU A 167 11.26 -14.70 11.66
C GLU A 167 10.18 -15.74 11.98
N GLN A 168 8.92 -15.46 11.64
CA GLN A 168 7.86 -16.46 11.74
C GLN A 168 8.09 -17.64 10.77
N GLY A 169 8.43 -17.35 9.51
CA GLY A 169 8.75 -18.36 8.49
C GLY A 169 9.92 -19.26 8.90
N LYS A 170 11.01 -18.65 9.41
CA LYS A 170 12.14 -19.39 9.99
C LYS A 170 11.69 -20.32 11.11
N ARG A 171 10.87 -19.82 12.05
CA ARG A 171 10.36 -20.63 13.17
C ARG A 171 9.52 -21.81 12.71
N VAL A 172 8.71 -21.64 11.67
CA VAL A 172 7.92 -22.74 11.06
C VAL A 172 8.85 -23.82 10.52
N VAL A 173 9.85 -23.44 9.72
CA VAL A 173 10.82 -24.42 9.20
C VAL A 173 11.58 -25.11 10.31
N LEU A 174 12.03 -24.38 11.34
CA LEU A 174 12.82 -24.96 12.43
C LEU A 174 12.02 -25.91 13.31
N ARG A 175 10.75 -25.58 13.63
CA ARG A 175 9.87 -26.41 14.47
C ARG A 175 9.34 -27.64 13.74
N PHE A 176 9.44 -27.69 12.42
CA PHE A 176 9.09 -28.86 11.63
C PHE A 176 9.89 -30.13 12.03
N GLN A 177 11.10 -29.95 12.60
CA GLN A 177 11.91 -31.04 13.17
C GLN A 177 11.09 -31.95 14.10
N SER A 178 10.21 -31.38 14.93
CA SER A 178 9.37 -32.17 15.85
C SER A 178 8.40 -33.12 15.13
N LEU A 179 7.98 -32.81 13.91
CA LEU A 179 7.14 -33.68 13.08
C LEU A 179 7.95 -34.79 12.40
N ILE A 180 9.23 -34.55 12.15
CA ILE A 180 10.15 -35.58 11.66
C ILE A 180 10.44 -36.57 12.78
N GLU A 181 10.81 -36.08 13.97
CA GLU A 181 11.14 -36.92 15.13
C GLU A 181 9.98 -37.82 15.58
N LYS A 182 8.74 -37.32 15.46
CA LYS A 182 7.53 -38.08 15.79
C LYS A 182 7.07 -39.02 14.67
N ASN A 183 7.79 -39.09 13.55
CA ASN A 183 7.37 -39.80 12.34
C ASN A 183 5.92 -39.45 11.93
N ALA A 184 5.56 -38.17 12.05
CA ALA A 184 4.21 -37.71 11.75
C ALA A 184 3.81 -38.07 10.30
N SER A 185 2.55 -38.40 10.14
CA SER A 185 1.93 -38.73 8.87
C SER A 185 2.02 -37.57 7.87
N LEU A 186 1.85 -37.87 6.58
CA LEU A 186 1.85 -36.83 5.56
C LEU A 186 0.72 -35.81 5.78
N ASP A 187 -0.43 -36.24 6.30
CA ASP A 187 -1.57 -35.35 6.52
C ASP A 187 -1.37 -34.40 7.72
N GLU A 188 -0.71 -34.86 8.77
CA GLU A 188 -0.28 -33.98 9.87
C GLU A 188 0.73 -32.93 9.40
N LYS A 189 1.69 -33.34 8.55
CA LYS A 189 2.67 -32.42 7.94
C LYS A 189 2.01 -31.41 7.01
N LYS A 190 1.02 -31.82 6.21
CA LYS A 190 0.18 -30.91 5.39
C LYS A 190 -0.54 -29.90 6.27
N ALA A 191 -1.22 -30.35 7.32
CA ALA A 191 -2.00 -29.49 8.21
C ALA A 191 -1.11 -28.43 8.90
N TYR A 192 0.11 -28.82 9.28
CA TYR A 192 1.11 -27.92 9.85
C TYR A 192 1.45 -26.76 8.91
N PHE A 193 1.80 -27.07 7.66
CA PHE A 193 2.13 -26.06 6.66
C PHE A 193 0.92 -25.23 6.23
N GLU A 194 -0.26 -25.84 6.12
CA GLU A 194 -1.49 -25.17 5.68
C GLU A 194 -1.86 -23.99 6.59
N ARG A 195 -1.67 -24.12 7.91
CA ARG A 195 -1.91 -23.02 8.85
C ARG A 195 -1.02 -21.80 8.54
N HIS A 196 0.25 -22.04 8.24
CA HIS A 196 1.20 -20.98 7.87
C HIS A 196 0.86 -20.38 6.52
N PHE A 197 0.58 -21.20 5.51
CA PHE A 197 0.24 -20.73 4.17
C PHE A 197 -1.04 -19.91 4.13
N ARG A 198 -2.08 -20.29 4.90
CA ARG A 198 -3.29 -19.47 5.04
C ARG A 198 -3.00 -18.11 5.67
N ALA A 199 -2.09 -18.04 6.63
CA ALA A 199 -1.67 -16.76 7.21
C ALA A 199 -0.95 -15.88 6.17
N LEU A 200 -0.05 -16.46 5.36
CA LEU A 200 0.62 -15.75 4.26
C LEU A 200 -0.34 -15.34 3.14
N GLU A 201 -1.35 -16.15 2.85
CA GLU A 201 -2.39 -15.89 1.85
C GLU A 201 -3.45 -14.89 2.32
N GLY A 202 -3.58 -14.68 3.63
CA GLY A 202 -4.50 -13.70 4.22
C GLY A 202 -4.06 -12.24 4.08
N TYR A 203 -2.83 -11.99 3.60
CA TYR A 203 -2.36 -10.64 3.33
C TYR A 203 -3.06 -10.00 2.13
N LEU A 204 -3.21 -8.68 2.17
CA LEU A 204 -3.78 -7.93 1.05
C LEU A 204 -2.92 -8.12 -0.21
N GLY A 205 -3.54 -8.61 -1.30
CA GLY A 205 -2.88 -8.98 -2.55
C GLY A 205 -2.37 -7.80 -3.41
N TYR A 206 -1.84 -6.74 -2.80
CA TYR A 206 -1.11 -5.68 -3.49
C TYR A 206 0.16 -6.25 -4.13
N ARG A 207 0.60 -5.65 -5.24
CA ARG A 207 1.78 -6.12 -5.99
C ARG A 207 3.04 -6.18 -5.11
N GLY A 208 3.31 -5.15 -4.31
CA GLY A 208 4.46 -5.09 -3.40
C GLY A 208 4.40 -6.18 -2.33
N VAL A 209 3.26 -6.34 -1.67
CA VAL A 209 3.02 -7.40 -0.67
C VAL A 209 3.23 -8.79 -1.28
N ARG A 210 2.61 -9.09 -2.43
CA ARG A 210 2.78 -10.42 -3.08
C ARG A 210 4.23 -10.72 -3.41
N GLN A 211 5.00 -9.73 -3.87
CA GLN A 211 6.42 -9.91 -4.13
C GLN A 211 7.19 -10.24 -2.84
N GLN A 212 6.92 -9.52 -1.75
CA GLN A 212 7.54 -9.79 -0.44
C GLN A 212 7.15 -11.17 0.10
N ILE A 213 5.87 -11.52 0.10
CA ILE A 213 5.40 -12.84 0.57
C ILE A 213 5.96 -13.97 -0.31
N GLY A 214 6.00 -13.79 -1.63
CA GLY A 214 6.63 -14.75 -2.54
C GLY A 214 8.12 -14.95 -2.24
N ASN A 215 8.84 -13.86 -1.96
CA ASN A 215 10.24 -13.94 -1.54
C ASN A 215 10.40 -14.69 -0.21
N LEU A 216 9.55 -14.43 0.79
CA LEU A 216 9.56 -15.16 2.06
C LEU A 216 9.36 -16.66 1.85
N TYR A 217 8.34 -17.04 1.08
CA TYR A 217 8.08 -18.44 0.75
C TYR A 217 9.27 -19.14 0.07
N HIS A 218 9.97 -18.45 -0.83
CA HIS A 218 11.17 -18.99 -1.46
C HIS A 218 12.35 -19.13 -0.48
N LEU A 219 12.51 -18.18 0.45
CA LEU A 219 13.53 -18.26 1.49
C LEU A 219 13.25 -19.41 2.46
N GLU A 220 12.00 -19.59 2.88
CA GLU A 220 11.57 -20.72 3.70
C GLU A 220 11.86 -22.05 2.99
N LYS A 221 11.46 -22.16 1.71
CA LYS A 221 11.73 -23.34 0.88
C LYS A 221 13.21 -23.69 0.83
N ARG A 222 14.07 -22.69 0.66
CA ARG A 222 15.53 -22.88 0.64
C ARG A 222 16.04 -23.36 2.01
N LEU A 223 15.65 -22.67 3.08
CA LEU A 223 16.06 -22.99 4.45
C LEU A 223 15.72 -24.43 4.83
N PHE A 224 14.54 -24.92 4.45
CA PHE A 224 14.14 -26.30 4.70
C PHE A 224 14.98 -27.30 3.93
N LYS A 225 15.23 -27.04 2.63
CA LYS A 225 16.09 -27.90 1.82
C LYS A 225 17.49 -27.97 2.45
N ASP A 226 18.02 -26.84 2.90
CA ASP A 226 19.34 -26.77 3.53
C ASP A 226 19.37 -27.52 4.87
N LYS A 227 18.31 -27.41 5.68
CA LYS A 227 18.26 -28.03 7.02
C LYS A 227 17.99 -29.54 6.98
N TYR A 228 17.06 -29.98 6.13
CA TYR A 228 16.58 -31.37 6.15
C TYR A 228 17.14 -32.20 5.00
N ASN A 229 17.79 -31.57 4.02
CA ASN A 229 18.25 -32.21 2.78
C ASN A 229 17.12 -32.99 2.05
N GLN A 230 15.89 -32.48 2.15
CA GLN A 230 14.70 -33.12 1.58
C GLN A 230 13.87 -32.10 0.78
N PRO A 231 13.11 -32.55 -0.24
CA PRO A 231 12.21 -31.68 -0.97
C PRO A 231 11.03 -31.20 -0.11
N TRP A 232 10.82 -29.88 -0.08
CA TRP A 232 9.72 -29.21 0.64
C TRP A 232 8.33 -29.80 0.33
N PHE A 233 8.06 -30.12 -0.94
CA PHE A 233 6.74 -30.59 -1.40
C PHE A 233 6.44 -32.03 -0.98
N ASP A 234 7.46 -32.88 -0.88
CA ASP A 234 7.30 -34.29 -0.50
C ASP A 234 6.85 -34.42 0.97
N HIS A 235 7.00 -33.34 1.75
CA HIS A 235 6.58 -33.24 3.13
C HIS A 235 5.26 -32.48 3.32
N GLY A 236 4.39 -32.49 2.30
CA GLY A 236 3.01 -32.03 2.44
C GLY A 236 2.83 -30.52 2.28
N ALA A 237 3.89 -29.79 2.00
CA ALA A 237 3.76 -28.39 1.65
C ALA A 237 3.25 -28.20 0.21
N ARG A 238 2.67 -27.02 -0.08
CA ARG A 238 2.08 -26.68 -1.37
C ARG A 238 2.49 -25.28 -1.81
N THR A 239 2.28 -24.97 -3.09
CA THR A 239 2.43 -23.61 -3.60
C THR A 239 1.42 -22.66 -2.94
N LEU A 240 1.86 -21.41 -2.73
CA LEU A 240 0.98 -20.35 -2.25
C LEU A 240 0.01 -19.90 -3.35
N LYS A 241 -1.25 -19.76 -2.97
CA LYS A 241 -2.34 -19.18 -3.74
C LYS A 241 -2.42 -17.68 -3.47
N LEU A 242 -1.37 -16.97 -3.86
CA LEU A 242 -1.36 -15.51 -3.76
C LEU A 242 -2.27 -14.94 -4.85
N SER A 243 -3.50 -14.60 -4.52
CA SER A 243 -4.35 -13.81 -5.41
C SER A 243 -3.84 -12.37 -5.42
N TYR A 244 -3.90 -11.70 -6.57
CA TYR A 244 -4.00 -10.24 -6.51
C TYR A 244 -5.23 -9.92 -5.67
N MET A 245 -5.28 -8.75 -5.02
CA MET A 245 -6.60 -8.21 -4.71
C MET A 245 -7.33 -8.19 -6.04
N LYS A 246 -8.17 -9.21 -6.31
CA LYS A 246 -9.15 -9.22 -7.40
C LYS A 246 -9.76 -7.87 -7.23
N LYS A 247 -9.51 -6.90 -8.16
CA LYS A 247 -9.94 -5.49 -8.09
C LYS A 247 -11.03 -5.48 -7.05
N LEU A 248 -10.72 -5.22 -5.77
CA LEU A 248 -11.75 -5.26 -4.72
C LEU A 248 -12.81 -4.42 -5.36
N LYS A 249 -13.97 -4.97 -5.77
CA LYS A 249 -14.87 -4.32 -6.74
C LYS A 249 -15.06 -2.96 -6.14
N SER A 250 -14.28 -1.98 -6.60
CA SER A 250 -13.99 -0.88 -5.69
C SER A 250 -15.29 -0.15 -5.78
N PRO A 251 -16.04 -0.09 -4.68
CA PRO A 251 -17.37 0.49 -4.74
C PRO A 251 -17.25 1.94 -5.20
N ILE A 252 -16.06 2.53 -5.01
CA ILE A 252 -15.60 3.77 -5.60
C ILE A 252 -14.96 3.45 -6.96
N VAL A 253 -15.61 3.89 -8.03
CA VAL A 253 -15.06 3.79 -9.39
C VAL A 253 -13.82 4.69 -9.48
N ASN A 254 -12.84 4.30 -10.30
CA ASN A 254 -11.72 5.19 -10.60
C ASN A 254 -12.28 6.52 -11.12
N ASN A 255 -11.79 7.64 -10.59
CA ASN A 255 -12.23 9.00 -10.95
C ASN A 255 -13.64 9.36 -10.43
N SER A 256 -14.15 8.66 -9.41
CA SER A 256 -15.29 9.13 -8.60
C SER A 256 -15.01 10.46 -7.93
N SER A 257 -16.07 11.23 -7.69
CA SER A 257 -15.99 12.49 -6.95
C SER A 257 -15.51 12.26 -5.50
N TYR A 258 -14.90 13.28 -4.89
CA TYR A 258 -14.47 13.17 -3.49
C TYR A 258 -15.64 12.90 -2.55
N GLN A 259 -16.80 13.49 -2.83
CA GLN A 259 -18.02 13.31 -2.04
C GLN A 259 -18.52 11.87 -2.07
N GLU A 260 -18.49 11.20 -3.23
CA GLU A 260 -18.80 9.77 -3.33
C GLU A 260 -17.83 8.92 -2.52
N ALA A 261 -16.53 9.21 -2.60
CA ALA A 261 -15.51 8.49 -1.86
C ALA A 261 -15.68 8.67 -0.34
N GLU A 262 -15.98 9.89 0.13
CA GLU A 262 -16.24 10.18 1.53
C GLU A 262 -17.53 9.50 2.02
N ALA A 263 -18.62 9.57 1.25
CA ALA A 263 -19.88 8.93 1.60
C ALA A 263 -19.72 7.41 1.73
N HIS A 264 -18.99 6.80 0.79
CA HIS A 264 -18.69 5.38 0.85
C HIS A 264 -17.83 5.02 2.07
N PHE A 265 -16.79 5.82 2.36
CA PHE A 265 -15.99 5.61 3.58
C PHE A 265 -16.85 5.68 4.83
N ARG A 266 -17.72 6.69 4.95
CA ARG A 266 -18.62 6.84 6.10
C ARG A 266 -19.55 5.65 6.26
N SER A 267 -20.11 5.14 5.17
CA SER A 267 -20.95 3.93 5.20
C SER A 267 -20.20 2.71 5.76
N VAL A 268 -18.98 2.45 5.26
CA VAL A 268 -18.14 1.33 5.75
C VAL A 268 -17.72 1.55 7.20
N LEU A 269 -17.40 2.79 7.57
CA LEU A 269 -17.04 3.15 8.94
C LEU A 269 -18.20 2.87 9.91
N THR A 270 -19.43 3.29 9.55
CA THR A 270 -20.62 3.03 10.36
C THR A 270 -20.84 1.54 10.56
N GLU A 271 -20.69 0.72 9.52
CA GLU A 271 -20.80 -0.75 9.67
C GLU A 271 -19.74 -1.34 10.62
N ASP A 272 -18.49 -0.88 10.54
CA ASP A 272 -17.41 -1.32 11.43
C ASP A 272 -17.67 -0.87 12.88
N LEU A 273 -18.08 0.38 13.08
CA LEU A 273 -18.44 0.93 14.39
C LEU A 273 -19.60 0.16 15.02
N ASN A 274 -20.66 -0.14 14.26
CA ASN A 274 -21.77 -0.97 14.74
C ASN A 274 -21.30 -2.35 15.20
N LYS A 275 -20.44 -3.03 14.42
CA LYS A 275 -19.89 -4.34 14.79
C LYS A 275 -19.02 -4.26 16.05
N LYS A 276 -18.29 -3.16 16.25
CA LYS A 276 -17.47 -2.94 17.44
C LYS A 276 -18.33 -2.61 18.66
N TYR A 277 -19.36 -1.79 18.49
CA TYR A 277 -20.33 -1.46 19.52
C TYR A 277 -21.03 -2.71 20.05
N GLU A 278 -21.55 -3.58 19.16
CA GLU A 278 -22.20 -4.84 19.59
C GLU A 278 -21.25 -5.75 20.39
N LYS A 279 -19.97 -5.80 19.99
CA LYS A 279 -18.94 -6.54 20.74
C LYS A 279 -18.65 -5.92 22.10
N TRP A 280 -18.65 -4.59 22.20
CA TRP A 280 -18.47 -3.88 23.45
C TRP A 280 -19.67 -4.12 24.38
N LYS A 281 -20.90 -3.93 23.89
CA LYS A 281 -22.14 -4.16 24.63
C LYS A 281 -22.23 -5.59 25.19
N ALA A 282 -21.87 -6.59 24.38
CA ALA A 282 -21.82 -7.99 24.82
C ALA A 282 -20.76 -8.28 25.90
N LYS A 283 -19.71 -7.46 26.01
CA LYS A 283 -18.70 -7.55 27.08
C LYS A 283 -19.16 -6.81 28.33
N SER A 284 -19.71 -5.61 28.20
CA SER A 284 -20.20 -4.80 29.31
C SER A 284 -21.30 -5.56 30.09
N ASN A 285 -22.26 -6.16 29.38
CA ASN A 285 -23.33 -6.96 30.00
C ASN A 285 -22.84 -8.24 30.70
N LYS A 286 -21.62 -8.72 30.41
CA LYS A 286 -21.02 -9.88 31.09
C LYS A 286 -20.24 -9.51 32.34
N THR A 287 -20.01 -8.22 32.57
CA THR A 287 -19.21 -7.72 33.71
C THR A 287 -20.11 -7.29 34.87
N GLU A 288 -21.43 -7.19 34.66
CA GLU A 288 -22.44 -6.83 35.66
C GLU A 288 -23.13 -8.06 36.32
N VAL A 289 -22.55 -9.27 36.19
CA VAL A 289 -23.06 -10.50 36.82
C VAL A 289 -22.05 -11.05 37.82
#